data_AF-A0A2W2C7M4-F1
#
_entry.id   AF-A0A2W2C7M4-F1
#
_cell.length_a   1.000
_cell.length_b   1.000
_cell.length_c   1.000
_cell.angle_alpha   90.00
_cell.angle_beta   90.00
_cell.angle_gamma   90.00
#
_symmetry.space_group_name_H-M   'P 1'
#
loop_
_entity.id
_entity.type
_entity.pdbx_description
1 polymer ?
#
loop_
_entity_poly.entity_id
_entity_poly.type
_entity_poly.pdbx_seq_one_letter_code
_entity_poly.pdbx_strand_id
1 'polypeptide(L)'
;MAKAAGPVDPSGVVPMDAPTQYPERPVTDGVNAGAGNGAPDLDEEDLLRLGSYMPVLKFVASLPNATNATRQYVRQLAARQAV
;
A
#
# COMPACT_ATOMS: atom_id res chain seq x y z
N MET A 1 -14.07 -34.14 37.60
CA MET A 1 -13.46 -35.23 36.80
C MET A 1 -12.99 -34.62 35.47
N ALA A 2 -11.70 -34.31 35.32
CA ALA A 2 -11.16 -33.72 34.09
C ALA A 2 -10.90 -34.84 33.06
N LYS A 3 -11.45 -34.69 31.85
CA LYS A 3 -11.26 -35.64 30.73
C LYS A 3 -9.82 -35.54 30.25
N ALA A 4 -9.04 -36.62 30.38
CA ALA A 4 -7.70 -36.70 29.83
C ALA A 4 -7.76 -36.57 28.30
N ALA A 5 -7.02 -35.61 27.74
CA ALA A 5 -6.84 -35.51 26.30
C ALA A 5 -6.08 -36.76 25.82
N GLY A 6 -6.62 -37.47 24.84
CA GLY A 6 -5.94 -38.60 24.20
C GLY A 6 -4.64 -38.15 23.51
N PRO A 7 -3.77 -39.10 23.14
CA PRO A 7 -2.51 -38.77 22.46
C PRO A 7 -2.79 -37.96 21.19
N VAL A 8 -2.13 -36.79 21.08
CA VAL A 8 -2.20 -35.93 19.90
C VAL A 8 -1.38 -36.60 18.81
N ASP A 9 -2.01 -36.97 17.69
CA ASP A 9 -1.32 -37.47 16.50
C ASP A 9 -0.69 -36.28 15.75
N PRO A 10 0.65 -36.16 15.73
CA PRO A 10 1.33 -35.03 15.12
C PRO A 10 1.47 -35.17 13.60
N SER A 11 1.01 -36.26 12.98
CA SER A 11 1.23 -36.56 11.55
C SER A 11 0.65 -35.51 10.58
N GLY A 12 -0.26 -34.64 11.04
CA GLY A 12 -0.81 -33.53 10.28
C GLY A 12 -0.29 -32.13 10.67
N VAL A 13 0.70 -32.03 11.56
CA VAL A 13 1.20 -30.75 12.06
C VAL A 13 2.41 -30.29 11.25
N VAL A 14 2.31 -29.11 10.64
CA VAL A 14 3.43 -28.46 9.95
C VAL A 14 4.25 -27.70 11.01
N PRO A 15 5.58 -27.93 11.12
CA PRO A 15 6.39 -27.23 12.10
C PRO A 15 6.61 -25.77 11.69
N MET A 16 6.89 -24.91 12.68
CA MET A 16 6.96 -23.45 12.50
C MET A 16 8.12 -23.01 11.60
N ASP A 17 9.18 -23.80 11.52
CA ASP A 17 10.37 -23.60 10.70
C ASP A 17 10.28 -24.27 9.33
N ALA A 18 9.14 -24.93 9.02
CA ALA A 18 8.94 -25.54 7.71
C ALA A 18 8.95 -24.48 6.59
N PRO A 19 9.52 -24.79 5.42
CA PRO A 19 9.38 -23.97 4.23
C PRO A 19 7.91 -23.78 3.81
N THR A 20 7.61 -22.67 3.14
CA THR A 20 6.28 -22.44 2.56
C THR A 20 5.90 -23.54 1.57
N GLN A 21 4.65 -23.96 1.59
CA GLN A 21 4.10 -24.95 0.63
C GLN A 21 3.89 -24.36 -0.77
N TYR A 22 3.95 -23.03 -0.89
CA TYR A 22 3.78 -22.31 -2.15
C TYR A 22 4.95 -21.35 -2.38
N PRO A 23 6.17 -21.85 -2.68
CA PRO A 23 7.36 -21.01 -2.83
C PRO A 23 7.26 -20.03 -4.00
N GLU A 24 6.56 -20.43 -5.07
CA GLU A 24 6.39 -19.62 -6.27
C GLU A 24 5.21 -18.65 -6.21
N ARG A 25 4.35 -18.74 -5.18
CA ARG A 25 3.23 -17.81 -5.03
C ARG A 25 3.63 -16.60 -4.21
N PRO A 26 3.30 -15.39 -4.68
CA PRO A 26 3.46 -14.21 -3.86
C PRO A 26 2.50 -14.27 -2.66
N VAL A 27 2.92 -13.67 -1.55
CA VAL A 27 2.09 -13.52 -0.34
C VAL A 27 0.81 -12.70 -0.57
N THR A 28 0.70 -12.04 -1.72
CA THR A 28 -0.44 -11.23 -2.13
C THR A 28 -1.43 -11.98 -3.03
N ASP A 29 -1.22 -13.28 -3.28
CA ASP A 29 -2.14 -14.07 -4.12
C ASP A 29 -3.55 -14.09 -3.53
N GLY A 30 -4.56 -13.75 -4.34
CA GLY A 30 -5.96 -13.62 -3.91
C GLY A 30 -6.32 -12.38 -3.07
N VAL A 31 -5.37 -11.49 -2.81
CA VAL A 31 -5.64 -10.23 -2.08
C VAL A 31 -6.28 -9.21 -3.02
N ASN A 32 -7.48 -8.73 -2.70
CA ASN A 32 -8.05 -7.56 -3.36
C ASN A 32 -7.29 -6.31 -2.89
N ALA A 33 -6.32 -5.86 -3.70
CA ALA A 33 -5.50 -4.69 -3.41
C ALA A 33 -6.29 -3.36 -3.37
N GLY A 34 -7.59 -3.38 -3.73
CA GLY A 34 -8.39 -2.20 -3.94
C GLY A 34 -7.88 -1.36 -5.11
N ALA A 35 -8.54 -0.23 -5.40
CA ALA A 35 -8.09 0.69 -6.46
C ALA A 35 -6.77 1.42 -6.14
N GLY A 36 -6.16 1.16 -4.98
CA GLY A 36 -5.13 1.98 -4.39
C GLY A 36 -5.65 3.36 -3.98
N ASN A 37 -4.77 4.22 -3.44
CA ASN A 37 -5.05 5.65 -3.37
C ASN A 37 -4.95 6.19 -4.80
N GLY A 38 -6.03 6.06 -5.56
CA GLY A 38 -6.15 6.70 -6.86
C GLY A 38 -5.93 8.21 -6.71
N ALA A 39 -5.30 8.82 -7.71
CA ALA A 39 -5.27 10.28 -7.78
C ALA A 39 -6.71 10.79 -7.78
N PRO A 40 -7.03 11.88 -7.07
CA PRO A 40 -8.35 12.50 -7.19
C PRO A 40 -8.64 12.78 -8.67
N ASP A 41 -9.90 12.58 -9.03
CA ASP A 41 -10.41 12.99 -10.33
C ASP A 41 -10.51 14.52 -10.30
N LEU A 42 -9.53 15.17 -10.93
CA LEU A 42 -9.40 16.62 -10.96
C LEU A 42 -9.81 17.07 -12.36
N ASP A 43 -10.75 18.00 -12.42
CA ASP A 43 -11.04 18.68 -13.67
C ASP A 43 -9.95 19.70 -14.01
N GLU A 44 -10.08 20.33 -15.18
CA GLU A 44 -9.08 21.25 -15.69
C GLU A 44 -8.98 22.55 -14.86
N GLU A 45 -10.09 22.97 -14.25
CA GLU A 45 -10.11 24.15 -13.39
C GLU A 45 -9.41 23.86 -12.04
N ASP A 46 -9.62 22.67 -11.49
CA ASP A 46 -8.91 22.20 -10.30
C ASP A 46 -7.41 22.08 -10.52
N LEU A 47 -7.00 21.57 -11.69
CA LEU A 47 -5.58 21.49 -12.06
C LEU A 47 -4.94 22.89 -12.16
N LEU A 48 -5.65 23.86 -12.71
CA LEU A 48 -5.22 25.26 -12.78
C LEU A 48 -5.08 25.90 -11.39
N ARG A 49 -6.08 25.70 -10.53
CA ARG A 49 -6.05 26.19 -9.14
C ARG A 49 -4.90 25.55 -8.37
N LEU A 50 -4.72 24.23 -8.47
CA LEU A 50 -3.62 23.52 -7.81
C LEU A 50 -2.25 23.92 -8.38
N GLY A 51 -2.17 24.24 -9.67
CA GLY A 51 -0.98 24.83 -10.31
C GLY A 51 -0.46 26.07 -9.59
N SER A 52 -1.37 26.96 -9.19
CA SER A 52 -1.01 28.17 -8.44
C SER A 52 -0.36 27.87 -7.08
N TYR A 53 -0.69 26.73 -6.46
CA TYR A 53 -0.16 26.30 -5.18
C TYR A 53 1.05 25.34 -5.28
N MET A 54 1.49 24.98 -6.49
CA MET A 54 2.58 24.01 -6.67
C MET A 54 3.89 24.34 -5.94
N PRO A 55 4.33 25.61 -5.80
CA PRO A 55 5.51 25.93 -5.02
C PRO A 55 5.37 25.51 -3.54
N VAL A 56 4.20 25.75 -2.95
CA VAL A 56 3.89 25.38 -1.56
C VAL A 56 3.78 23.87 -1.43
N LEU A 57 3.11 23.20 -2.36
CA LEU A 57 2.98 21.73 -2.36
C LEU A 57 4.34 21.04 -2.50
N LYS A 58 5.25 21.56 -3.32
CA LYS A 58 6.63 21.07 -3.42
C LYS A 58 7.42 21.27 -2.13
N PHE A 59 7.24 22.41 -1.46
CA PHE A 59 7.83 22.65 -0.14
C PHE A 59 7.32 21.66 0.90
N VAL A 60 6.01 21.43 0.97
CA VAL A 60 5.43 20.45 1.90
C VAL A 60 5.94 19.03 1.61
N ALA A 61 6.05 18.64 0.34
CA ALA A 61 6.58 17.33 -0.04
C ALA A 61 8.08 17.15 0.23
N SER A 62 8.86 18.23 0.34
CA SER A 62 10.29 18.17 0.66
C SER A 62 10.57 18.02 2.15
N LEU A 63 9.58 18.26 3.01
CA LEU A 63 9.73 18.11 4.45
C LEU A 63 10.11 16.66 4.83
N PRO A 64 10.94 16.47 5.87
CA PRO A 64 11.39 15.14 6.29
C PRO A 64 10.22 14.28 6.78
N ASN A 65 9.24 14.89 7.43
CA ASN A 65 8.05 14.23 7.97
C ASN A 65 6.91 14.03 6.96
N ALA A 66 7.09 14.43 5.69
CA ALA A 66 6.06 14.21 4.68
C ALA A 66 5.84 12.72 4.42
N THR A 67 4.57 12.31 4.28
CA THR A 67 4.25 10.91 3.98
C THR A 67 4.65 10.56 2.54
N ASN A 68 4.91 9.29 2.26
CA ASN A 68 5.18 8.82 0.89
C ASN A 68 4.03 9.14 -0.06
N ALA A 69 2.79 9.08 0.42
CA ALA A 69 1.60 9.45 -0.35
C ALA A 69 1.63 10.93 -0.77
N THR A 70 1.99 11.85 0.14
CA THR A 70 2.12 13.27 -0.18
C THR A 70 3.17 13.52 -1.26
N ARG A 71 4.35 12.89 -1.14
CA ARG A 71 5.42 13.03 -2.15
C ARG A 71 4.98 12.50 -3.52
N GLN A 72 4.29 11.36 -3.54
CA GLN A 72 3.80 10.75 -4.77
C GLN A 72 2.71 11.61 -5.43
N TYR A 73 1.77 12.14 -4.65
CA TYR A 73 0.70 13.01 -5.14
C TYR A 73 1.26 14.27 -5.81
N VAL A 74 2.22 14.96 -5.17
CA VAL A 74 2.84 16.17 -5.75
C VAL A 74 3.61 15.86 -7.03
N ARG A 75 4.24 14.68 -7.15
CA ARG A 75 4.88 14.23 -8.41
C ARG A 75 3.86 13.98 -9.51
N GLN A 76 2.74 13.34 -9.21
CA GLN A 76 1.67 13.08 -10.18
C GLN A 76 1.04 14.40 -10.66
N LEU A 77 0.79 15.32 -9.74
CA LEU A 77 0.26 16.65 -10.06
C LEU A 77 1.23 17.43 -10.96
N ALA A 78 2.53 17.41 -10.66
CA ALA A 78 3.55 18.04 -11.49
C ALA A 78 3.64 17.43 -12.90
N ALA A 79 3.49 16.11 -13.03
CA ALA A 79 3.50 15.42 -14.32
C ALA A 79 2.28 15.79 -15.18
N ARG A 80 1.11 15.95 -14.56
CA ARG A 80 -0.14 16.35 -15.23
C ARG A 80 -0.13 17.80 -15.74
N GLN A 81 0.71 18.67 -15.17
CA GLN A 81 0.84 20.09 -15.57
C GLN A 81 1.98 20.34 -16.57
N ALA A 82 2.79 19.34 -16.89
CA ALA A 82 3.92 19.46 -17.82
C ALA A 82 3.57 19.05 -19.26
N VAL A 83 2.28 18.81 -19.53
CA VAL A 83 1.67 18.54 -20.83
C VAL A 83 0.89 19.77 -21.24
#